data_AF-A0A2E9BAG9-F1
#
_entry.id   AF-A0A2E9BAG9-F1
#
_cell.length_a   1.000
_cell.length_b   1.000
_cell.length_c   1.000
_cell.angle_alpha   90.00
_cell.angle_beta   90.00
_cell.angle_gamma   90.00
#
_symmetry.space_group_name_H-M   'P 1'
#
loop_
_entity.id
_entity.type
_entity.pdbx_description
1 polymer ?
#
loop_
_entity_poly.entity_id
_entity_poly.type
_entity_poly.pdbx_seq_one_letter_code
_entity_poly.pdbx_strand_id
1 'polypeptide(L)'
;MTILLFAGIIIAPANAYPYGVSGVSLGCVCHSGSMTQSVIITLEEVPENYSAGDEVILTLNVSGGPNITNSSENIGGFNLRVSGGTLSAVNNTAVQILNGEATHTEQGNDQLSWQIKWVAPQDDSKKISFVATGNAVNGDGD
;
A
#
# COMPACT_ATOMS: atom_id res chain seq x y z
N MET A 1 0.53 -21.88 39.83
CA MET A 1 1.51 -21.06 39.08
C MET A 1 0.81 -20.60 37.80
N THR A 2 0.25 -19.40 37.81
CA THR A 2 -0.46 -18.84 36.65
C THR A 2 0.58 -18.42 35.62
N ILE A 3 0.60 -19.08 34.46
CA ILE A 3 1.42 -18.65 33.32
C ILE A 3 0.68 -17.48 32.68
N LEU A 4 1.16 -16.27 32.91
CA LEU A 4 0.77 -15.10 32.11
C LEU A 4 1.43 -15.22 30.73
N LEU A 5 0.64 -15.49 29.70
CA LEU A 5 1.04 -15.22 28.32
C LEU A 5 1.05 -13.70 28.12
N PHE A 6 2.24 -13.11 28.11
CA PHE A 6 2.43 -11.78 27.56
C PHE A 6 2.28 -11.87 26.04
N ALA A 7 1.11 -11.46 25.52
CA ALA A 7 1.01 -11.06 24.12
C ALA A 7 1.79 -9.75 23.98
N GLY A 8 3.07 -9.86 23.63
CA GLY A 8 3.90 -8.70 23.31
C GLY A 8 3.33 -8.03 22.08
N ILE A 9 2.67 -6.89 22.27
CA ILE A 9 2.34 -5.98 21.16
C ILE A 9 3.67 -5.35 20.74
N ILE A 10 4.24 -5.83 19.65
CA ILE A 10 5.36 -5.16 18.99
C ILE A 10 4.75 -3.95 18.27
N ILE A 11 4.73 -2.80 18.94
CA ILE A 11 4.45 -1.52 18.29
C ILE A 11 5.72 -1.12 17.56
N ALA A 12 5.86 -1.51 16.29
CA ALA A 12 6.88 -0.93 15.45
C ALA A 12 6.59 0.57 15.31
N PRO A 13 7.53 1.48 15.60
CA PRO A 13 7.35 2.89 15.32
C PRO A 13 7.27 3.05 13.80
N ALA A 14 6.07 3.30 13.29
CA ALA A 14 5.88 3.67 11.90
C ALA A 14 6.09 5.18 11.81
N ASN A 15 7.19 5.58 11.16
CA ASN A 15 7.43 6.95 10.76
C ASN A 15 6.67 7.24 9.47
N ALA A 16 6.23 8.48 9.27
CA ALA A 16 5.79 8.91 7.96
C ALA A 16 6.99 8.89 7.00
N TYR A 17 6.89 8.14 5.90
CA TYR A 17 7.94 8.05 4.88
C TYR A 17 7.50 8.83 3.64
N PRO A 18 8.00 10.05 3.41
CA PRO A 18 7.60 10.85 2.25
C PRO A 18 7.92 10.15 0.92
N TYR A 19 8.93 9.28 0.92
CA TYR A 19 9.39 8.52 -0.25
C TYR A 19 8.88 7.07 -0.29
N GLY A 20 7.76 6.77 0.36
CA GLY A 20 7.22 5.41 0.41
C GLY A 20 8.08 4.43 1.21
N VAL A 21 7.63 3.18 1.31
CA VAL A 21 8.30 2.15 2.11
C VAL A 21 7.99 0.75 1.59
N SER A 22 8.88 -0.20 1.90
CA SER A 22 8.71 -1.63 1.65
C SER A 22 8.92 -2.45 2.93
N GLY A 23 8.46 -3.70 2.93
CA GLY A 23 8.59 -4.61 4.07
C GLY A 23 7.60 -4.32 5.22
N VAL A 24 6.51 -3.59 4.93
CA VAL A 24 5.48 -3.29 5.92
C VAL A 24 4.44 -4.43 6.00
N SER A 25 4.13 -4.87 7.22
CA SER A 25 3.19 -5.96 7.48
C SER A 25 1.76 -5.50 7.76
N LEU A 26 1.59 -4.28 8.31
CA LEU A 26 0.31 -3.67 8.70
C LEU A 26 0.07 -2.31 8.03
N GLY A 27 0.80 -2.02 6.95
CA GLY A 27 0.84 -0.71 6.33
C GLY A 27 1.73 0.28 7.07
N CYS A 28 1.66 1.53 6.63
CA CYS A 28 2.40 2.66 7.21
C CYS A 28 1.46 3.43 8.12
N VAL A 29 1.92 3.76 9.33
CA VAL A 29 1.28 4.82 10.12
C VAL A 29 2.08 6.09 9.85
N CYS A 30 1.47 7.04 9.15
CA CYS A 30 2.07 8.34 8.90
C CYS A 30 1.45 9.33 9.90
N HIS A 31 2.09 9.53 11.06
CA HIS A 31 1.67 10.33 12.24
C HIS A 31 1.05 9.53 13.40
N SER A 32 1.21 10.01 14.63
CA SER A 32 0.90 9.30 15.89
C SER A 32 -0.60 9.06 16.17
N GLY A 33 -1.43 9.04 15.14
CA GLY A 33 -2.88 8.84 15.24
C GLY A 33 -3.26 7.36 15.34
N SER A 34 -4.21 7.07 16.23
CA SER A 34 -4.93 5.79 16.19
C SER A 34 -5.58 5.62 14.82
N MET A 35 -5.37 4.47 14.18
CA MET A 35 -6.13 4.06 13.00
C MET A 35 -7.62 4.27 13.25
N THR A 36 -8.25 5.18 12.51
CA THR A 36 -9.70 5.31 12.54
C THR A 36 -10.29 4.22 11.65
N GLN A 37 -11.38 3.59 12.11
CA GLN A 37 -12.08 2.52 11.37
C GLN A 37 -12.69 2.98 10.02
N SER A 38 -12.44 4.22 9.60
CA SER A 38 -13.01 4.83 8.40
C SER A 38 -12.10 4.74 7.17
N VAL A 39 -10.88 4.19 7.25
CA VAL A 39 -10.02 4.02 6.06
C VAL A 39 -10.32 2.69 5.38
N ILE A 40 -10.66 2.74 4.10
CA ILE A 40 -10.94 1.56 3.27
C ILE A 40 -9.93 1.52 2.13
N ILE A 41 -9.32 0.35 1.92
CA ILE A 41 -8.36 0.10 0.85
C ILE A 41 -9.00 -0.87 -0.14
N THR A 42 -9.06 -0.52 -1.42
CA THR A 42 -9.51 -1.39 -2.49
C THR A 42 -8.39 -1.61 -3.50
N LEU A 43 -8.29 -2.83 -4.00
CA LEU A 43 -7.42 -3.18 -5.12
C LEU A 43 -8.33 -3.73 -6.23
N GLU A 44 -8.45 -2.97 -7.30
CA GLU A 44 -9.32 -3.24 -8.45
C GLU A 44 -8.53 -3.90 -9.58
N GLU A 45 -9.26 -4.53 -10.50
CA GLU A 45 -8.71 -5.28 -11.63
C GLU A 45 -7.82 -6.46 -11.24
N VAL A 46 -7.93 -6.96 -10.00
CA VAL A 46 -7.25 -8.19 -9.58
C VAL A 46 -7.86 -9.37 -10.35
N PRO A 47 -7.09 -10.09 -11.19
CA PRO A 47 -7.64 -11.15 -12.00
C PRO A 47 -7.99 -12.37 -11.14
N GLU A 48 -9.17 -12.96 -11.37
CA GLU A 48 -9.56 -14.23 -10.71
C GLU A 48 -8.66 -15.40 -11.14
N ASN A 49 -8.18 -15.37 -12.38
CA ASN A 49 -7.27 -16.33 -13.00
C ASN A 49 -6.31 -15.58 -13.94
N TYR A 50 -5.12 -16.14 -14.17
CA TYR A 50 -4.12 -15.55 -15.05
C TYR A 50 -3.42 -16.64 -15.88
N SER A 51 -2.89 -16.25 -17.04
CA SER A 51 -2.00 -17.06 -17.86
C SER A 51 -0.55 -16.58 -17.71
N ALA A 52 0.40 -17.44 -18.08
CA ALA A 52 1.82 -17.12 -18.04
C ALA A 52 2.15 -15.81 -18.80
N GLY A 53 2.67 -14.82 -18.07
CA GLY A 53 3.09 -13.53 -18.65
C GLY A 53 1.98 -12.52 -18.92
N ASP A 54 0.73 -12.78 -18.49
CA ASP A 54 -0.35 -11.79 -18.55
C ASP A 54 0.06 -10.47 -17.89
N GLU A 55 -0.36 -9.37 -18.49
CA GLU A 55 -0.11 -8.03 -17.99
C GLU A 55 -1.43 -7.37 -17.60
N VAL A 56 -1.51 -6.87 -16.36
CA VAL A 56 -2.71 -6.23 -15.82
C VAL A 56 -2.35 -4.90 -15.17
N ILE A 57 -3.16 -3.88 -15.40
CA ILE A 57 -3.07 -2.62 -14.66
C ILE A 57 -4.02 -2.70 -13.48
N LEU A 58 -3.46 -2.79 -12.28
CA LEU A 58 -4.17 -2.74 -11.02
C LEU A 58 -4.38 -1.29 -10.61
N THR A 59 -5.54 -1.01 -10.00
CA THR A 59 -5.80 0.29 -9.37
C THR A 59 -5.97 0.10 -7.88
N LEU A 60 -5.09 0.70 -7.08
CA LEU A 60 -5.20 0.72 -5.62
C LEU A 60 -5.83 2.05 -5.20
N ASN A 61 -6.98 2.00 -4.54
CA ASN A 61 -7.66 3.17 -3.99
C ASN A 61 -7.69 3.12 -2.46
N VAL A 62 -7.50 4.29 -1.85
CA VAL A 62 -7.73 4.53 -0.43
C VAL A 62 -8.88 5.51 -0.31
N SER A 63 -9.85 5.23 0.56
CA SER A 63 -11.02 6.08 0.77
C SER A 63 -11.38 6.20 2.24
N GLY A 64 -12.22 7.19 2.54
CA GLY A 64 -12.54 7.61 3.89
C GLY A 64 -11.33 8.27 4.58
N GLY A 65 -11.16 8.05 5.87
CA GLY A 65 -10.15 8.76 6.66
C GLY A 65 -10.55 10.20 7.01
N PRO A 66 -9.58 11.09 7.31
CA PRO A 66 -9.85 12.46 7.73
C PRO A 66 -10.31 13.34 6.55
N ASN A 67 -10.83 14.53 6.87
CA ASN A 67 -11.26 15.48 5.84
C ASN A 67 -10.05 16.08 5.11
N ILE A 68 -10.10 16.08 3.78
CA ILE A 68 -9.06 16.61 2.89
C ILE A 68 -9.55 17.93 2.30
N THR A 69 -8.70 18.94 2.36
CA THR A 69 -8.99 20.29 1.89
C THR A 69 -8.11 20.64 0.68
N ASN A 70 -8.37 21.78 0.03
CA ASN A 70 -7.53 22.24 -1.08
C ASN A 70 -6.10 22.65 -0.66
N SER A 71 -5.83 22.77 0.64
CA SER A 71 -4.50 23.06 1.19
C SER A 71 -3.82 21.83 1.79
N SER A 72 -4.44 20.65 1.68
CA SER A 72 -3.89 19.40 2.18
C SER A 72 -2.85 18.86 1.19
N GLU A 73 -1.68 18.50 1.70
CA GLU A 73 -0.57 17.89 0.94
C GLU A 73 -0.14 16.57 1.60
N ASN A 74 0.51 15.67 0.86
CA ASN A 74 0.96 14.38 1.36
C ASN A 74 -0.17 13.54 2.02
N ILE A 75 -1.35 13.57 1.40
CA ILE A 75 -2.61 13.05 1.93
C ILE A 75 -2.72 11.52 1.97
N GLY A 76 -1.80 10.80 1.34
CA GLY A 76 -1.95 9.37 1.13
C GLY A 76 -0.65 8.60 1.06
N GLY A 77 -0.74 7.31 1.36
CA GLY A 77 0.34 6.37 1.13
C GLY A 77 -0.20 4.96 0.91
N PHE A 78 0.63 4.12 0.27
CA PHE A 78 0.32 2.72 0.05
C PHE A 78 1.59 1.87 -0.02
N ASN A 79 1.39 0.56 0.18
CA ASN A 79 2.33 -0.47 -0.21
C ASN A 79 1.54 -1.66 -0.79
N LEU A 80 2.01 -2.19 -1.92
CA LEU A 80 1.48 -3.37 -2.57
C LEU A 80 2.59 -4.42 -2.73
N ARG A 81 2.36 -5.60 -2.14
CA ARG A 81 3.21 -6.79 -2.31
C ARG A 81 2.46 -7.88 -3.05
N VAL A 82 3.18 -8.61 -3.91
CA VAL A 82 2.71 -9.82 -4.56
C VAL A 82 3.58 -11.03 -4.18
N SER A 83 2.97 -12.21 -4.04
CA SER A 83 3.73 -13.44 -3.78
C SER A 83 4.41 -14.01 -5.02
N GLY A 84 4.09 -13.50 -6.21
CA GLY A 84 4.71 -13.88 -7.47
C GLY A 84 4.27 -12.98 -8.63
N GLY A 85 5.00 -13.10 -9.75
CA GLY A 85 4.97 -12.09 -10.80
C GLY A 85 5.85 -10.89 -10.44
N THR A 86 5.74 -9.83 -11.25
CA THR A 86 6.54 -8.61 -11.08
C THR A 86 5.64 -7.38 -11.09
N LEU A 87 5.89 -6.45 -10.18
CA LEU A 87 5.23 -5.14 -10.17
C LEU A 87 6.12 -4.11 -10.86
N SER A 88 5.50 -3.19 -11.60
CA SER A 88 6.15 -1.99 -12.12
C SER A 88 5.21 -0.80 -12.10
N ALA A 89 5.77 0.40 -12.05
CA ALA A 89 4.97 1.61 -12.15
C ALA A 89 4.41 1.77 -13.58
N VAL A 90 3.15 2.22 -13.71
CA VAL A 90 2.61 2.63 -15.03
C VAL A 90 3.30 3.92 -15.50
N ASN A 91 3.58 4.81 -14.54
CA ASN A 91 4.49 5.95 -14.69
C ASN A 91 5.29 6.12 -13.39
N ASN A 92 6.50 6.65 -13.49
CA ASN A 92 7.38 6.83 -12.33
C ASN A 92 7.10 8.11 -11.53
N THR A 93 6.03 8.84 -11.86
CA THR A 93 5.68 10.09 -11.18
C THR A 93 5.05 9.79 -9.83
N ALA A 94 4.06 8.91 -9.80
CA ALA A 94 3.29 8.62 -8.58
C ALA A 94 3.69 7.32 -7.87
N VAL A 95 4.27 6.37 -8.61
CA VAL A 95 4.59 5.03 -8.11
C VAL A 95 6.07 4.72 -8.32
N GLN A 96 6.67 4.03 -7.36
CA GLN A 96 8.00 3.46 -7.43
C GLN A 96 8.01 2.03 -6.90
N ILE A 97 9.07 1.29 -7.24
CA ILE A 97 9.28 -0.09 -6.78
C ILE A 97 10.45 -0.13 -5.81
N LEU A 98 10.21 -0.56 -4.58
CA LEU A 98 11.22 -0.75 -3.54
C LEU A 98 11.20 -2.22 -3.11
N ASN A 99 12.33 -2.93 -3.26
CA ASN A 99 12.46 -4.35 -2.90
C ASN A 99 11.37 -5.26 -3.53
N GLY A 100 10.91 -4.93 -4.74
CA GLY A 100 9.86 -5.68 -5.44
C GLY A 100 8.42 -5.36 -5.02
N GLU A 101 8.23 -4.45 -4.06
CA GLU A 101 6.91 -3.94 -3.66
C GLU A 101 6.66 -2.58 -4.32
N ALA A 102 5.41 -2.31 -4.70
CA ALA A 102 5.03 -0.99 -5.22
C ALA A 102 4.61 -0.07 -4.07
N THR A 103 5.10 1.17 -4.10
CA THR A 103 4.76 2.21 -3.13
C THR A 103 4.72 3.58 -3.82
N HIS A 104 4.27 4.61 -3.12
CA HIS A 104 4.20 5.96 -3.65
C HIS A 104 5.59 6.61 -3.73
N THR A 105 5.77 7.55 -4.64
CA THR A 105 6.88 8.52 -4.64
C THR A 105 6.57 9.69 -3.69
N GLU A 106 7.49 10.66 -3.61
CA GLU A 106 7.22 11.95 -2.96
C GLU A 106 6.05 12.68 -3.63
N GLN A 107 5.97 12.72 -4.96
CA GLN A 107 4.84 13.37 -5.64
C GLN A 107 3.56 12.53 -5.59
N GLY A 108 3.70 11.21 -5.50
CA GLY A 108 2.59 10.28 -5.44
C GLY A 108 1.90 10.22 -4.08
N ASN A 109 2.39 10.91 -3.05
CA ASN A 109 1.72 10.95 -1.76
C ASN A 109 0.60 12.02 -1.70
N ASP A 110 0.47 12.88 -2.72
CA ASP A 110 -0.57 13.91 -2.86
C ASP A 110 -1.89 13.36 -3.44
N GLN A 111 -2.06 12.03 -3.45
CA GLN A 111 -3.21 11.35 -4.03
C GLN A 111 -3.60 10.13 -3.19
N LEU A 112 -4.78 9.58 -3.49
CA LEU A 112 -5.36 8.41 -2.81
C LEU A 112 -5.65 7.25 -3.79
N SER A 113 -5.15 7.33 -5.01
CA SER A 113 -5.37 6.33 -6.06
C SER A 113 -4.10 6.14 -6.86
N TRP A 114 -3.65 4.91 -7.05
CA TRP A 114 -2.43 4.61 -7.81
C TRP A 114 -2.66 3.49 -8.82
N GLN A 115 -2.03 3.61 -9.99
CA GLN A 115 -2.03 2.57 -11.01
C GLN A 115 -0.69 1.84 -11.03
N ILE A 116 -0.74 0.52 -10.91
CA ILE A 116 0.42 -0.36 -10.84
C ILE A 116 0.25 -1.44 -11.90
N LYS A 117 1.29 -1.65 -12.72
CA LYS A 117 1.32 -2.79 -13.63
C LYS A 117 1.79 -4.02 -12.88
N TRP A 118 1.06 -5.12 -13.02
CA TRP A 118 1.50 -6.45 -12.61
C TRP A 118 1.68 -7.33 -13.85
N VAL A 119 2.79 -8.04 -13.89
CA VAL A 119 3.08 -9.07 -14.89
C VAL A 119 3.10 -10.43 -14.21
N ALA A 120 2.23 -11.33 -14.66
CA ALA A 120 2.13 -12.68 -14.13
C ALA A 120 3.44 -13.46 -14.28
N PRO A 121 3.76 -14.37 -13.35
CA PRO A 121 4.89 -15.27 -13.52
C PRO A 121 4.68 -16.19 -14.73
N GLN A 122 5.76 -16.80 -15.21
CA GLN A 122 5.69 -17.78 -16.31
C GLN A 122 5.09 -19.14 -15.88
N ASP A 123 5.01 -19.39 -14.57
CA ASP A 123 4.39 -20.57 -13.98
C ASP A 123 3.00 -20.18 -13.46
N ASP A 124 2.00 -20.39 -14.30
CA ASP A 124 0.59 -20.06 -14.05
C ASP A 124 -0.18 -21.15 -13.27
N SER A 125 0.52 -22.20 -12.83
CA SER A 125 -0.06 -23.20 -11.92
C SER A 125 -0.13 -22.71 -10.46
N LYS A 126 0.52 -21.59 -10.15
CA LYS A 126 0.67 -21.07 -8.77
C LYS A 126 -0.47 -20.13 -8.40
N LYS A 127 -0.91 -20.21 -7.14
CA LYS A 127 -1.78 -19.17 -6.57
C LYS A 127 -0.94 -17.95 -6.20
N ILE A 128 -1.37 -16.77 -6.63
CA ILE A 128 -0.74 -15.49 -6.31
C ILE A 128 -1.61 -14.76 -5.29
N SER A 129 -0.99 -14.28 -4.22
CA SER A 129 -1.63 -13.38 -3.27
C SER A 129 -1.15 -11.95 -3.51
N PHE A 130 -2.10 -11.02 -3.44
CA PHE A 130 -1.88 -9.58 -3.43
C PHE A 130 -2.16 -9.10 -2.02
N VAL A 131 -1.23 -8.33 -1.45
CA VAL A 131 -1.41 -7.69 -0.14
C VAL A 131 -1.26 -6.20 -0.34
N ALA A 132 -2.38 -5.50 -0.29
CA ALA A 132 -2.45 -4.04 -0.35
C ALA A 132 -2.60 -3.48 1.05
N THR A 133 -1.83 -2.44 1.34
CA THR A 133 -1.96 -1.62 2.55
C THR A 133 -1.94 -0.15 2.14
N GLY A 134 -2.58 0.71 2.92
CA GLY A 134 -2.64 2.12 2.64
C GLY A 134 -3.10 2.94 3.83
N ASN A 135 -2.86 4.24 3.73
CA ASN A 135 -3.20 5.23 4.73
C ASN A 135 -3.72 6.50 4.06
N ALA A 136 -4.62 7.19 4.76
CA ALA A 136 -5.10 8.52 4.40
C ALA A 136 -4.88 9.45 5.60
N VAL A 137 -4.32 10.63 5.34
CA VAL A 137 -4.05 11.68 6.33
C VAL A 137 -4.63 13.00 5.82
N ASN A 138 -4.80 13.97 6.71
CA ASN A 138 -5.35 15.29 6.38
C ASN A 138 -4.32 16.24 5.76
N GLY A 139 -3.03 15.89 5.82
CA GLY A 139 -1.97 16.65 5.17
C GLY A 139 -1.69 18.01 5.81
N ASP A 140 -1.91 18.16 7.11
CA ASP A 140 -1.59 19.38 7.86
C ASP A 140 -0.14 19.41 8.39
N GLY A 141 0.58 18.29 8.26
CA GLY A 141 1.98 18.16 8.66
C GLY A 141 2.18 17.79 10.13
N ASP A 142 1.11 17.48 10.88
CA ASP A 142 1.12 17.21 12.33
C ASP A 142 0.70 15.77 12.71
#